data_AF-A0A8S1SIW5-F1
#
_entry.id   AF-A0A8S1SIW5-F1
#
_cell.length_a   1.000
_cell.length_b   1.000
_cell.length_c   1.000
_cell.angle_alpha   90.00
_cell.angle_beta   90.00
_cell.angle_gamma   90.00
#
_symmetry.space_group_name_H-M   'P 1'
#
loop_
_entity.id
_entity.type
_entity.pdbx_description
1 polymer ?
#
loop_
_entity_poly.entity_id
_entity_poly.type
_entity_poly.pdbx_seq_one_letter_code
_entity_poly.pdbx_strand_id
1 'polypeptide(L)'
;MDSEDLLEKLLEAFYDEKIEPKKEAAKKILGLAARQENLELLISHEQFLSTISRTLRDEHKKSTELTLYLLCVFYIVSNYLEFHQILSEHQIGDITMKIIESQIQRFDLRYAELMEKQGQPQQLQELRKLNLMIAKQEKLFYVGFTILMNMAEDPIIENKMRKRKIITFLLRMLERNNFYLLIVTLLFLKKLSIVNECKLQMVEENCIRKLKRFFSADNNVLLQLSLGVLKNLSFDTEARLQIEQNGFIPDIVKMLKIPNYRFVSIVLLYLLTLDDKIRLTFGFTECMTLVVKLMLHFPEPVIGKELIALAVNLSTSSRNVDHITEQEFQQIVQRAITNSDTLLFRFVKGVIENSTNPEVQTCAKGFVRHFMKLLVTQGKEEDIKFEIIGIMSALDLQENWIKLLNEPFIEFLHNNLAVGMVEDDIVIETMMLVSSIISQQNAAEKLFKSRILNALSQVFVEKSDDDEFVVQYLYCLHQFLFHKIGISQILEQDEILIQIIQQINDKNKKVQQMSEEVLDILREYDQELCEKIKEIKFTEYNQLWIEQLNEQELMLQDGGDMAFEDEYGGNELDPKMWDSDND
;
A
#
# COMPACT_ATOMS: atom_id res chain seq x y z
N MET A 1 -63.99 -6.62 -6.69
CA MET A 1 -63.44 -5.91 -7.86
C MET A 1 -62.13 -6.58 -8.13
N ASP A 2 -61.92 -7.08 -9.34
CA ASP A 2 -60.68 -7.75 -9.71
C ASP A 2 -59.50 -6.78 -9.52
N SER A 3 -58.30 -7.30 -9.21
CA SER A 3 -57.11 -6.47 -9.03
C SER A 3 -56.76 -5.71 -10.32
N GLU A 4 -57.10 -6.29 -11.47
CA GLU A 4 -56.92 -5.70 -12.81
C GLU A 4 -57.90 -4.54 -13.07
N ASP A 5 -59.21 -4.73 -12.85
CA ASP A 5 -60.23 -3.68 -12.94
C ASP A 5 -59.92 -2.48 -12.02
N LEU A 6 -59.34 -2.75 -10.86
CA LEU A 6 -58.90 -1.71 -9.93
C LEU A 6 -57.68 -0.96 -10.48
N LEU A 7 -56.73 -1.64 -11.10
CA LEU A 7 -55.55 -1.02 -11.68
C LEU A 7 -55.93 -0.05 -12.81
N GLU A 8 -56.79 -0.46 -13.74
CA GLU A 8 -57.24 0.39 -14.86
C GLU A 8 -57.85 1.71 -14.35
N LYS A 9 -58.78 1.64 -13.40
CA LYS A 9 -59.40 2.82 -12.78
C LYS A 9 -58.39 3.73 -12.07
N LEU A 10 -57.34 3.15 -11.48
CA LEU A 10 -56.29 3.93 -10.84
C LEU A 10 -55.38 4.59 -11.89
N LEU A 11 -55.15 3.95 -13.03
CA LEU A 11 -54.35 4.49 -14.14
C LEU A 11 -55.03 5.69 -14.81
N GLU A 12 -56.36 5.69 -14.93
CA GLU A 12 -57.13 6.83 -15.46
C GLU A 12 -56.84 8.13 -14.69
N ALA A 13 -56.65 8.06 -13.37
CA ALA A 13 -56.37 9.22 -12.53
C ALA A 13 -55.06 9.94 -12.89
N PHE A 14 -54.11 9.27 -13.55
CA PHE A 14 -52.83 9.86 -13.96
C PHE A 14 -52.95 10.82 -15.15
N TYR A 15 -54.07 10.77 -15.88
CA TYR A 15 -54.40 11.70 -16.96
C TYR A 15 -55.08 12.98 -16.47
N ASP A 16 -55.46 13.07 -15.19
CA ASP A 16 -56.01 14.30 -14.59
C ASP A 16 -54.97 15.43 -14.62
N GLU A 17 -55.40 16.69 -14.77
CA GLU A 17 -54.48 17.84 -14.69
C GLU A 17 -54.06 18.13 -13.24
N LYS A 18 -54.90 17.78 -12.26
CA LYS A 18 -54.65 17.99 -10.84
C LYS A 18 -53.75 16.89 -10.28
N ILE A 19 -52.91 17.27 -9.32
CA ILE A 19 -51.97 16.35 -8.67
C ILE A 19 -52.68 15.47 -7.63
N GLU A 20 -53.75 15.97 -7.00
CA GLU A 20 -54.38 15.28 -5.87
C GLU A 20 -54.98 13.91 -6.23
N PRO A 21 -55.73 13.76 -7.35
CA PRO A 21 -56.19 12.44 -7.81
C PRO A 21 -55.03 11.48 -8.08
N LYS A 22 -53.93 11.97 -8.66
CA LYS A 22 -52.72 11.18 -8.93
C LYS A 22 -52.06 10.67 -7.66
N LYS A 23 -52.01 11.49 -6.60
CA LYS A 23 -51.45 11.06 -5.29
C LYS A 23 -52.25 9.92 -4.69
N GLU A 24 -53.58 10.07 -4.65
CA GLU A 24 -54.46 9.04 -4.11
C GLU A 24 -54.37 7.74 -4.92
N ALA A 25 -54.28 7.86 -6.26
CA ALA A 25 -54.05 6.72 -7.13
C ALA A 25 -52.70 6.06 -6.89
N ALA A 26 -51.61 6.83 -6.86
CA ALA A 26 -50.25 6.32 -6.61
C ALA A 26 -50.13 5.63 -5.25
N LYS A 27 -50.79 6.17 -4.21
CA LYS A 27 -50.83 5.56 -2.87
C LYS A 27 -51.55 4.21 -2.88
N LYS A 28 -52.67 4.09 -3.59
CA LYS A 28 -53.40 2.81 -3.73
C LYS A 28 -52.61 1.79 -4.55
N ILE A 29 -51.98 2.23 -5.65
CA ILE A 29 -51.09 1.40 -6.46
C ILE A 29 -49.92 0.88 -5.62
N LEU A 30 -49.30 1.72 -4.79
CA LEU A 30 -48.26 1.27 -3.87
C LEU A 30 -48.77 0.18 -2.91
N GLY A 31 -50.00 0.31 -2.41
CA GLY A 31 -50.63 -0.73 -1.60
C GLY A 31 -50.86 -2.05 -2.35
N LEU A 32 -51.14 -1.99 -3.66
CA LEU A 32 -51.24 -3.18 -4.51
C LEU A 32 -49.86 -3.82 -4.73
N ALA A 33 -48.87 -3.01 -5.10
CA ALA A 33 -47.49 -3.46 -5.36
C ALA A 33 -46.80 -4.05 -4.13
N ALA A 34 -47.18 -3.61 -2.92
CA ALA A 34 -46.65 -4.14 -1.67
C ALA A 34 -47.02 -5.62 -1.43
N ARG A 35 -48.01 -6.17 -2.16
CA ARG A 35 -48.34 -7.59 -2.12
C ARG A 35 -47.63 -8.29 -3.27
N GLN A 36 -46.73 -9.21 -2.94
CA GLN A 36 -45.90 -9.93 -3.91
C GLN A 36 -46.73 -10.64 -4.99
N GLU A 37 -47.86 -11.24 -4.61
CA GLU A 37 -48.82 -11.91 -5.51
C GLU A 37 -49.35 -11.01 -6.64
N ASN A 38 -49.38 -9.69 -6.45
CA ASN A 38 -49.88 -8.76 -7.45
C ASN A 38 -48.78 -8.27 -8.41
N LEU A 39 -47.49 -8.45 -8.10
CA LEU A 39 -46.42 -7.82 -8.86
C LEU A 39 -46.37 -8.27 -10.31
N GLU A 40 -46.51 -9.57 -10.56
CA GLU A 40 -46.52 -10.12 -11.91
C GLU A 40 -47.68 -9.55 -12.73
N LEU A 41 -48.89 -9.51 -12.14
CA LEU A 41 -50.07 -8.90 -12.76
C LEU A 41 -49.85 -7.43 -13.07
N LEU A 42 -49.35 -6.64 -12.11
CA LEU A 42 -49.09 -5.21 -12.29
C LEU A 42 -48.06 -4.96 -13.41
N ILE A 43 -46.97 -5.73 -13.43
CA ILE A 43 -45.88 -5.57 -14.39
C ILE A 43 -46.29 -6.03 -15.79
N SER A 44 -47.12 -7.07 -15.89
CA SER A 44 -47.65 -7.59 -17.16
C SER A 44 -48.66 -6.65 -17.83
N HIS A 45 -49.26 -5.73 -17.06
CA HIS A 45 -50.23 -4.77 -17.59
C HIS A 45 -49.55 -3.72 -18.49
N GLU A 46 -49.92 -3.71 -19.78
CA GLU A 46 -49.27 -2.96 -20.86
C GLU A 46 -49.01 -1.48 -20.54
N GLN A 47 -49.98 -0.79 -19.95
CA GLN A 47 -49.88 0.65 -19.71
C GLN A 47 -49.29 1.03 -18.35
N PHE A 48 -49.10 0.07 -17.44
CA PHE A 48 -48.83 0.37 -16.03
C PHE A 48 -47.51 1.12 -15.88
N LEU A 49 -46.39 0.45 -16.19
CA LEU A 49 -45.04 1.00 -16.04
C LEU A 49 -44.82 2.24 -16.90
N SER A 50 -45.34 2.26 -18.13
CA SER A 50 -45.28 3.42 -19.03
C SER A 50 -45.97 4.66 -18.42
N THR A 51 -47.18 4.49 -17.87
CA THR A 51 -47.93 5.59 -17.26
C THR A 51 -47.22 6.13 -16.03
N ILE A 52 -46.85 5.26 -15.08
CA ILE A 52 -46.23 5.71 -13.83
C ILE A 52 -44.82 6.25 -14.03
N SER A 53 -44.03 5.72 -14.98
CA SER A 53 -42.70 6.24 -15.31
C SER A 53 -42.76 7.60 -15.98
N ARG A 54 -43.73 7.81 -16.91
CA ARG A 54 -43.98 9.12 -17.52
C ARG A 54 -44.42 10.16 -16.49
N THR A 55 -45.38 9.83 -15.61
CA THR A 55 -45.79 10.75 -14.54
C THR A 55 -44.62 11.07 -13.61
N LEU A 56 -43.81 10.08 -13.25
CA LEU A 56 -42.61 10.31 -12.43
C LEU A 56 -41.63 11.26 -13.13
N ARG A 57 -41.39 11.07 -14.43
CA ARG A 57 -40.52 11.94 -15.23
C ARG A 57 -41.03 13.38 -15.31
N ASP A 58 -42.31 13.57 -15.57
CA ASP A 58 -42.84 14.90 -15.92
C ASP A 58 -43.26 15.70 -14.68
N GLU A 59 -43.63 15.03 -13.58
CA GLU A 59 -44.26 15.67 -12.43
C GLU A 59 -43.44 15.62 -11.14
N HIS A 60 -42.23 15.01 -11.14
CA HIS A 60 -41.42 14.87 -9.93
C HIS A 60 -41.09 16.18 -9.21
N LYS A 61 -40.99 17.29 -9.95
CA LYS A 61 -40.74 18.64 -9.41
C LYS A 61 -41.99 19.27 -8.79
N LYS A 62 -43.19 18.86 -9.21
CA LYS A 62 -44.46 19.46 -8.77
C LYS A 62 -44.86 19.00 -7.37
N SER A 63 -44.66 17.72 -7.04
CA SER A 63 -45.09 17.15 -5.75
C SER A 63 -44.16 16.06 -5.25
N THR A 64 -43.40 16.35 -4.19
CA THR A 64 -42.49 15.39 -3.52
C THR A 64 -43.22 14.15 -3.01
N GLU A 65 -44.49 14.29 -2.60
CA GLU A 65 -45.28 13.18 -2.08
C GLU A 65 -45.70 12.21 -3.18
N LEU A 66 -46.16 12.72 -4.33
CA LEU A 66 -46.46 11.89 -5.50
C LEU A 66 -45.20 11.16 -5.97
N THR A 67 -44.07 11.89 -6.08
CA THR A 67 -42.76 11.32 -6.42
C THR A 67 -42.38 10.18 -5.49
N LEU A 68 -42.58 10.35 -4.16
CA LEU A 68 -42.24 9.33 -3.19
C LEU A 68 -43.10 8.07 -3.36
N TYR A 69 -44.42 8.18 -3.55
CA TYR A 69 -45.28 7.01 -3.78
C TYR A 69 -44.87 6.25 -5.05
N LEU A 70 -44.62 6.96 -6.14
CA LEU A 70 -44.18 6.35 -7.40
C LEU A 70 -42.80 5.70 -7.29
N LEU A 71 -41.84 6.36 -6.63
CA LEU A 71 -40.53 5.75 -6.35
C LEU A 71 -40.66 4.51 -5.47
N CYS A 72 -41.54 4.50 -4.46
CA CYS A 72 -41.76 3.32 -3.64
C CYS A 72 -42.27 2.12 -4.45
N VAL A 73 -43.11 2.34 -5.47
CA VAL A 73 -43.52 1.27 -6.40
C VAL A 73 -42.31 0.71 -7.13
N PHE A 74 -41.49 1.58 -7.73
CA PHE A 74 -40.28 1.15 -8.43
C PHE A 74 -39.23 0.53 -7.50
N TYR A 75 -39.16 0.95 -6.25
CA TYR A 75 -38.33 0.33 -5.22
C TYR A 75 -38.72 -1.13 -4.98
N ILE A 76 -40.02 -1.42 -4.83
CA ILE A 76 -40.50 -2.79 -4.68
C ILE A 76 -40.10 -3.62 -5.91
N VAL A 77 -40.32 -3.10 -7.12
CA VAL A 77 -39.95 -3.78 -8.38
C VAL A 77 -38.44 -4.00 -8.47
N SER A 78 -37.63 -3.03 -8.06
CA SER A 78 -36.16 -3.09 -8.13
C SER A 78 -35.52 -4.13 -7.22
N ASN A 79 -36.26 -4.67 -6.24
CA ASN A 79 -35.74 -5.74 -5.38
C ASN A 79 -35.65 -7.09 -6.10
N TYR A 80 -36.26 -7.23 -7.29
CA TYR A 80 -36.23 -8.45 -8.09
C TYR A 80 -35.36 -8.23 -9.34
N LEU A 81 -34.27 -9.00 -9.43
CA LEU A 81 -33.30 -8.94 -10.54
C LEU A 81 -33.98 -9.13 -11.91
N GLU A 82 -34.99 -10.00 -11.97
CA GLU A 82 -35.79 -10.31 -13.16
C GLU A 82 -36.44 -9.06 -13.79
N PHE A 83 -36.74 -8.05 -12.97
CA PHE A 83 -37.38 -6.81 -13.41
C PHE A 83 -36.38 -5.68 -13.68
N HIS A 84 -35.07 -5.89 -13.52
CA HIS A 84 -34.09 -4.81 -13.76
C HIS A 84 -34.04 -4.38 -15.23
N GLN A 85 -34.22 -5.31 -16.18
CA GLN A 85 -34.29 -5.00 -17.60
C GLN A 85 -35.49 -4.08 -17.91
N ILE A 86 -36.68 -4.40 -17.39
CA ILE A 86 -37.88 -3.58 -17.66
C ILE A 86 -37.78 -2.20 -17.00
N LEU A 87 -37.13 -2.09 -15.84
CA LEU A 87 -36.81 -0.79 -15.22
C LEU A 87 -35.84 0.03 -16.08
N SER A 88 -34.87 -0.62 -16.72
CA SER A 88 -33.93 0.01 -17.64
C SER A 88 -34.62 0.51 -18.91
N GLU A 89 -35.50 -0.29 -19.50
CA GLU A 89 -36.33 0.07 -20.67
C GLU A 89 -37.18 1.32 -20.41
N HIS A 90 -37.77 1.42 -19.21
CA HIS A 90 -38.53 2.59 -18.76
C HIS A 90 -37.65 3.74 -18.23
N GLN A 91 -36.33 3.62 -18.33
CA GLN A 91 -35.33 4.61 -17.91
C GLN A 91 -35.44 5.02 -16.43
N ILE A 92 -35.86 4.11 -15.55
CA ILE A 92 -36.09 4.40 -14.13
C ILE A 92 -34.80 4.86 -13.43
N GLY A 93 -33.66 4.28 -13.80
CA GLY A 93 -32.35 4.73 -13.29
C GLY A 93 -32.04 6.19 -13.65
N ASP A 94 -32.32 6.61 -14.90
CA ASP A 94 -32.10 8.00 -15.34
C ASP A 94 -33.03 8.99 -14.64
N ILE A 95 -34.31 8.64 -14.55
CA ILE A 95 -35.33 9.46 -13.88
C ILE A 95 -34.96 9.61 -12.40
N THR A 96 -34.61 8.52 -11.72
CA THR A 96 -34.22 8.53 -10.30
C THR A 96 -32.99 9.41 -10.06
N MET A 97 -31.97 9.33 -10.91
CA MET A 97 -30.79 10.22 -10.84
C MET A 97 -31.18 11.71 -10.95
N LYS A 98 -32.04 12.07 -11.91
CA LYS A 98 -32.53 13.45 -12.09
C LYS A 98 -33.34 13.94 -10.90
N ILE A 99 -34.14 13.07 -10.30
CA ILE A 99 -34.91 13.38 -9.09
C ILE A 99 -33.97 13.69 -7.92
N ILE A 100 -32.96 12.85 -7.69
CA ILE A 100 -31.97 13.05 -6.62
C ILE A 100 -31.23 14.37 -6.81
N GLU A 101 -30.72 14.62 -8.02
CA GLU A 101 -30.03 15.87 -8.35
C GLU A 101 -30.93 17.09 -8.11
N SER A 102 -32.17 17.06 -8.59
CA SER A 102 -33.12 18.15 -8.38
C SER A 102 -33.45 18.38 -6.90
N GLN A 103 -33.52 17.32 -6.08
CA GLN A 103 -33.74 17.46 -4.65
C GLN A 103 -32.51 18.06 -3.93
N ILE A 104 -31.30 17.70 -4.33
CA ILE A 104 -30.06 18.30 -3.80
C ILE A 104 -30.04 19.80 -4.12
N GLN A 105 -30.24 20.18 -5.38
CA GLN A 105 -30.28 21.58 -5.81
C GLN A 105 -31.35 22.39 -5.07
N ARG A 106 -32.52 21.79 -4.86
CA ARG A 106 -33.61 22.43 -4.09
C ARG A 106 -33.20 22.68 -2.64
N PHE A 107 -32.46 21.74 -2.03
CA PHE A 107 -31.95 21.91 -0.67
C PHE A 107 -30.94 23.05 -0.61
N ASP A 108 -30.00 23.11 -1.55
CA ASP A 108 -28.97 24.15 -1.59
C ASP A 108 -29.59 25.56 -1.72
N LEU A 109 -30.60 25.72 -2.58
CA LEU A 109 -31.33 26.98 -2.71
C LEU A 109 -32.03 27.39 -1.40
N ARG A 110 -32.74 26.46 -0.75
CA ARG A 110 -33.43 26.74 0.53
C ARG A 110 -32.46 27.00 1.68
N TYR A 111 -31.29 26.37 1.65
CA TYR A 111 -30.25 26.61 2.63
C TYR A 111 -29.64 28.02 2.45
N ALA A 112 -29.40 28.45 1.20
CA ALA A 112 -28.95 29.81 0.91
C ALA A 112 -29.96 30.87 1.39
N GLU A 113 -31.25 30.70 1.10
CA GLU A 113 -32.33 31.58 1.60
C GLU A 113 -32.36 31.67 3.14
N LEU A 114 -32.03 30.57 3.85
CA LEU A 114 -31.92 30.55 5.31
C LEU A 114 -30.71 31.36 5.80
N MET A 115 -29.57 31.23 5.13
CA MET A 115 -28.33 31.96 5.49
C MET A 115 -28.50 33.47 5.28
N GLU A 116 -29.20 33.91 4.23
CA GLU A 116 -29.50 35.33 4.00
C GLU A 116 -30.33 35.97 5.12
N LYS A 117 -31.12 35.16 5.85
CA LYS A 117 -31.98 35.59 6.96
C LYS A 117 -31.33 35.40 8.33
N GLN A 118 -30.03 35.10 8.39
CA GLN A 118 -29.34 34.87 9.66
C GLN A 118 -29.42 36.11 10.58
N GLY A 119 -29.86 35.91 11.82
CA GLY A 119 -30.05 37.01 12.79
C GLY A 119 -31.38 37.76 12.67
N GLN A 120 -32.25 37.39 11.73
CA GLN A 120 -33.57 37.99 11.57
C GLN A 120 -34.66 37.15 12.26
N PRO A 121 -35.79 37.75 12.70
CA PRO A 121 -36.91 37.01 13.33
C PRO A 121 -37.50 35.90 12.44
N GLN A 122 -37.41 36.07 11.11
CA GLN A 122 -37.93 35.14 10.10
C GLN A 122 -37.06 33.87 9.96
N GLN A 123 -35.83 33.86 10.49
CA GLN A 123 -34.91 32.74 10.43
C GLN A 123 -35.52 31.45 11.01
N LEU A 124 -36.21 31.57 12.15
CA LEU A 124 -36.82 30.41 12.81
C LEU A 124 -37.94 29.79 11.95
N GLN A 125 -38.69 30.61 11.22
CA GLN A 125 -39.75 30.13 10.33
C GLN A 125 -39.18 29.40 9.11
N GLU A 126 -38.12 29.94 8.49
CA GLU A 126 -37.44 29.29 7.37
C GLU A 126 -36.72 28.01 7.80
N LEU A 127 -36.12 27.99 9.00
CA LEU A 127 -35.51 26.78 9.56
C LEU A 127 -36.55 25.66 9.74
N ARG A 128 -37.76 25.97 10.23
CA ARG A 128 -38.85 25.00 10.33
C ARG A 128 -39.26 24.44 8.97
N LYS A 129 -39.40 25.29 7.95
CA LYS A 129 -39.71 24.86 6.59
C LYS A 129 -38.62 23.97 6.01
N LEU A 130 -37.36 24.33 6.21
CA LEU A 130 -36.21 23.54 5.77
C LEU A 130 -36.19 22.17 6.44
N ASN A 131 -36.40 22.09 7.76
CA ASN A 131 -36.44 20.82 8.48
C ASN A 131 -37.58 19.90 8.01
N LEU A 132 -38.77 20.44 7.75
CA LEU A 132 -39.88 19.67 7.18
C LEU A 132 -39.56 19.14 5.77
N MET A 133 -38.83 19.93 4.97
CA MET A 133 -38.37 19.51 3.66
C MET A 133 -37.31 18.40 3.77
N ILE A 134 -36.32 18.54 4.66
CA ILE A 134 -35.29 17.52 4.90
C ILE A 134 -35.95 16.19 5.27
N ALA A 135 -36.91 16.17 6.18
CA ALA A 135 -37.59 14.94 6.61
C ALA A 135 -38.30 14.20 5.44
N LYS A 136 -38.85 14.95 4.47
CA LYS A 136 -39.44 14.35 3.25
C LYS A 136 -38.36 13.89 2.27
N GLN A 137 -37.30 14.67 2.12
CA GLN A 137 -36.19 14.35 1.22
C GLN A 137 -35.42 13.11 1.68
N GLU A 138 -35.22 12.90 2.97
CA GLU A 138 -34.50 11.73 3.49
C GLU A 138 -35.17 10.41 3.07
N LYS A 139 -36.50 10.35 3.13
CA LYS A 139 -37.27 9.18 2.64
C LYS A 139 -37.10 9.00 1.14
N LEU A 140 -37.19 10.09 0.38
CA LEU A 140 -37.03 10.06 -1.08
C LEU A 140 -35.62 9.63 -1.49
N PHE A 141 -34.58 10.16 -0.83
CA PHE A 141 -33.20 9.77 -1.07
C PHE A 141 -32.97 8.31 -0.71
N TYR A 142 -33.47 7.84 0.43
CA TYR A 142 -33.36 6.44 0.83
C TYR A 142 -33.93 5.51 -0.25
N VAL A 143 -35.17 5.77 -0.70
CA VAL A 143 -35.82 4.96 -1.74
C VAL A 143 -35.06 5.07 -3.07
N GLY A 144 -34.71 6.29 -3.48
CA GLY A 144 -34.02 6.55 -4.75
C GLY A 144 -32.63 5.90 -4.82
N PHE A 145 -31.80 6.07 -3.80
CA PHE A 145 -30.48 5.43 -3.76
C PHE A 145 -30.57 3.90 -3.66
N THR A 146 -31.61 3.36 -3.03
CA THR A 146 -31.79 1.90 -2.98
C THR A 146 -32.14 1.34 -4.36
N ILE A 147 -33.06 2.00 -5.10
CA ILE A 147 -33.34 1.63 -6.51
C ILE A 147 -32.06 1.64 -7.33
N LEU A 148 -31.28 2.72 -7.23
CA LEU A 148 -30.04 2.85 -8.00
C LEU A 148 -28.99 1.81 -7.60
N MET A 149 -28.87 1.50 -6.30
CA MET A 149 -27.95 0.48 -5.80
C MET A 149 -28.31 -0.91 -6.31
N ASN A 150 -29.61 -1.26 -6.32
CA ASN A 150 -30.10 -2.53 -6.87
C ASN A 150 -29.83 -2.60 -8.38
N MET A 151 -30.15 -1.55 -9.14
CA MET A 151 -29.89 -1.53 -10.59
C MET A 151 -28.40 -1.52 -10.95
N ALA A 152 -27.52 -1.08 -10.03
CA ALA A 152 -26.08 -1.11 -10.21
C ALA A 152 -25.48 -2.53 -10.07
N GLU A 153 -26.30 -3.57 -9.86
CA GLU A 153 -25.86 -4.96 -10.05
C GLU A 153 -25.37 -5.22 -11.49
N ASP A 154 -25.92 -4.51 -12.48
CA ASP A 154 -25.39 -4.48 -13.85
C ASP A 154 -24.19 -3.51 -13.97
N PRO A 155 -22.98 -3.99 -14.31
CA PRO A 155 -21.79 -3.15 -14.48
C PRO A 155 -21.93 -2.05 -15.54
N ILE A 156 -22.74 -2.26 -16.58
CA ILE A 156 -23.00 -1.24 -17.61
C ILE A 156 -23.78 -0.08 -17.01
N ILE A 157 -24.79 -0.39 -16.20
CA ILE A 157 -25.60 0.61 -15.50
C ILE A 157 -24.75 1.33 -14.44
N GLU A 158 -23.96 0.60 -13.66
CA GLU A 158 -23.04 1.15 -12.65
C GLU A 158 -22.08 2.18 -13.27
N ASN A 159 -21.47 1.86 -14.41
CA ASN A 159 -20.59 2.77 -15.16
C ASN A 159 -21.34 4.01 -15.69
N LYS A 160 -22.59 3.85 -16.18
CA LYS A 160 -23.43 5.00 -16.58
C LYS A 160 -23.73 5.92 -15.40
N MET A 161 -23.99 5.37 -14.21
CA MET A 161 -24.21 6.15 -12.99
C MET A 161 -22.95 6.89 -12.54
N ARG A 162 -21.77 6.25 -12.60
CA ARG A 162 -20.47 6.88 -12.31
C ARG A 162 -20.27 8.16 -13.12
N LYS A 163 -20.47 8.08 -14.44
CA LYS A 163 -20.38 9.23 -15.37
C LYS A 163 -21.37 10.37 -15.06
N ARG A 164 -22.35 10.12 -14.19
CA ARG A 164 -23.40 11.07 -13.81
C ARG A 164 -23.35 11.46 -12.33
N LYS A 165 -22.14 11.53 -11.76
CA LYS A 165 -21.90 12.09 -10.42
C LYS A 165 -22.61 11.35 -9.27
N ILE A 166 -22.90 10.05 -9.43
CA ILE A 166 -23.50 9.26 -8.34
C ILE A 166 -22.64 9.30 -7.07
N ILE A 167 -21.31 9.27 -7.22
CA ILE A 167 -20.36 9.35 -6.11
C ILE A 167 -20.52 10.69 -5.38
N THR A 168 -20.50 11.81 -6.10
CA THR A 168 -20.73 13.15 -5.53
C THR A 168 -22.05 13.23 -4.76
N PHE A 169 -23.13 12.66 -5.31
CA PHE A 169 -24.44 12.65 -4.64
C PHE A 169 -24.42 11.82 -3.36
N LEU A 170 -23.79 10.65 -3.36
CA LEU A 170 -23.63 9.80 -2.17
C LEU A 170 -22.77 10.48 -1.10
N LEU A 171 -21.65 11.12 -1.48
CA LEU A 171 -20.79 11.84 -0.55
C LEU A 171 -21.51 13.02 0.10
N ARG A 172 -22.42 13.69 -0.61
CA ARG A 172 -23.30 14.73 -0.02
C ARG A 172 -24.26 14.13 1.01
N MET A 173 -24.71 12.89 0.85
CA MET A 173 -25.61 12.24 1.82
C MET A 173 -24.92 11.87 3.13
N LEU A 174 -23.59 11.71 3.14
CA LEU A 174 -22.82 11.48 4.38
C LEU A 174 -22.94 12.63 5.39
N GLU A 175 -23.40 13.81 4.98
CA GLU A 175 -23.66 14.97 5.84
C GLU A 175 -25.04 14.91 6.53
N ARG A 176 -25.92 14.00 6.12
CA ARG A 176 -27.25 13.80 6.75
C ARG A 176 -27.11 13.04 8.07
N ASN A 177 -28.20 12.99 8.84
CA ASN A 177 -28.25 12.32 10.14
C ASN A 177 -29.24 11.13 10.16
N ASN A 178 -29.98 10.90 9.07
CA ASN A 178 -30.93 9.80 8.98
C ASN A 178 -30.20 8.46 8.88
N PHE A 179 -30.43 7.60 9.88
CA PHE A 179 -29.75 6.32 10.02
C PHE A 179 -29.90 5.41 8.79
N TYR A 180 -31.13 5.23 8.29
CA TYR A 180 -31.40 4.34 7.15
C TYR A 180 -30.81 4.87 5.84
N LEU A 181 -30.87 6.19 5.62
CA LEU A 181 -30.23 6.82 4.47
C LEU A 181 -28.71 6.64 4.50
N LEU A 182 -28.08 6.84 5.66
CA LEU A 182 -26.64 6.67 5.82
C LEU A 182 -26.20 5.22 5.60
N ILE A 183 -26.99 4.23 6.03
CA ILE A 183 -26.75 2.82 5.73
C ILE A 183 -26.71 2.57 4.22
N VAL A 184 -27.77 2.95 3.50
CA VAL A 184 -27.83 2.76 2.03
C VAL A 184 -26.70 3.51 1.34
N THR A 185 -26.39 4.73 1.79
CA THR A 185 -25.30 5.55 1.23
C THR A 185 -23.95 4.83 1.37
N LEU A 186 -23.62 4.36 2.58
CA LEU A 186 -22.35 3.68 2.84
C LEU A 186 -22.27 2.31 2.16
N LEU A 187 -23.38 1.57 2.08
CA LEU A 187 -23.45 0.30 1.33
C LEU A 187 -23.17 0.53 -0.16
N PHE A 188 -23.77 1.57 -0.75
CA PHE A 188 -23.57 1.87 -2.15
C PHE A 188 -22.14 2.37 -2.41
N LEU A 189 -21.60 3.25 -1.56
CA LEU A 189 -20.19 3.65 -1.63
C LEU A 189 -19.24 2.45 -1.50
N LYS A 190 -19.53 1.50 -0.59
CA LYS A 190 -18.73 0.29 -0.41
C LYS A 190 -18.76 -0.61 -1.65
N LYS A 191 -19.92 -0.74 -2.31
CA LYS A 191 -20.05 -1.46 -3.58
C LYS A 191 -19.21 -0.80 -4.67
N LEU A 192 -19.37 0.51 -4.85
CA LEU A 192 -18.67 1.27 -5.88
C LEU A 192 -17.15 1.32 -5.65
N SER A 193 -16.67 1.33 -4.40
CA SER A 193 -15.24 1.42 -4.10
C SER A 193 -14.40 0.20 -4.46
N ILE A 194 -15.04 -0.91 -4.88
CA ILE A 194 -14.36 -2.08 -5.45
C ILE A 194 -13.85 -1.77 -6.87
N VAL A 195 -14.54 -0.89 -7.60
CA VAL A 195 -14.20 -0.51 -8.98
C VAL A 195 -13.15 0.61 -8.96
N ASN A 196 -12.07 0.44 -9.72
CA ASN A 196 -10.89 1.28 -9.58
C ASN A 196 -11.16 2.77 -9.90
N GLU A 197 -11.89 3.09 -10.96
CA GLU A 197 -12.17 4.50 -11.29
C GLU A 197 -13.13 5.15 -10.31
N CYS A 198 -14.06 4.37 -9.73
CA CYS A 198 -14.93 4.85 -8.65
C CYS A 198 -14.11 5.15 -7.39
N LYS A 199 -13.16 4.28 -7.05
CA LYS A 199 -12.22 4.47 -5.94
C LYS A 199 -11.41 5.76 -6.11
N LEU A 200 -10.80 5.97 -7.28
CA LEU A 200 -10.04 7.19 -7.60
C LEU A 200 -10.91 8.45 -7.44
N GLN A 201 -12.12 8.44 -8.03
CA GLN A 201 -13.06 9.56 -7.88
C GLN A 201 -13.45 9.82 -6.41
N MET A 202 -13.65 8.77 -5.60
CA MET A 202 -13.93 8.95 -4.16
C MET A 202 -12.78 9.62 -3.41
N VAL A 203 -11.53 9.28 -3.75
CA VAL A 203 -10.33 9.87 -3.15
C VAL A 203 -10.20 11.33 -3.56
N GLU A 204 -10.38 11.65 -4.84
CA GLU A 204 -10.39 13.02 -5.37
C GLU A 204 -11.48 13.89 -4.69
N GLU A 205 -12.67 13.33 -4.49
CA GLU A 205 -13.80 14.03 -3.85
C GLU A 205 -13.74 14.00 -2.30
N ASN A 206 -12.58 13.69 -1.70
CA ASN A 206 -12.33 13.72 -0.26
C ASN A 206 -13.28 12.82 0.57
N CYS A 207 -13.64 11.64 0.05
CA CYS A 207 -14.48 10.67 0.76
C CYS A 207 -13.93 10.34 2.15
N ILE A 208 -12.61 10.16 2.25
CA ILE A 208 -11.92 9.77 3.49
C ILE A 208 -12.19 10.77 4.61
N ARG A 209 -12.03 12.07 4.36
CA ARG A 209 -12.34 13.12 5.35
C ARG A 209 -13.80 13.06 5.82
N LYS A 210 -14.74 12.79 4.90
CA LYS A 210 -16.18 12.69 5.23
C LYS A 210 -16.51 11.48 6.10
N LEU A 211 -15.76 10.38 5.98
CA LEU A 211 -15.97 9.18 6.81
C LEU A 211 -15.58 9.38 8.27
N LYS A 212 -14.75 10.39 8.58
CA LYS A 212 -14.20 10.62 9.93
C LYS A 212 -15.29 10.74 11.01
N ARG A 213 -16.42 11.36 10.67
CA ARG A 213 -17.53 11.55 11.61
C ARG A 213 -18.11 10.24 12.17
N PHE A 214 -17.98 9.13 11.44
CA PHE A 214 -18.52 7.83 11.87
C PHE A 214 -17.62 7.11 12.88
N PHE A 215 -16.35 7.52 13.02
CA PHE A 215 -15.42 7.00 14.03
C PHE A 215 -15.65 7.62 15.41
N SER A 216 -16.22 8.82 15.46
CA SER A 216 -16.61 9.50 16.69
C SER A 216 -18.09 9.28 17.06
N ALA A 217 -18.88 8.71 16.14
CA ALA A 217 -20.28 8.44 16.37
C ALA A 217 -20.47 7.14 17.16
N ASP A 218 -21.35 7.15 18.16
CA ASP A 218 -21.73 5.95 18.91
C ASP A 218 -22.74 5.11 18.09
N ASN A 219 -22.31 4.63 16.92
CA ASN A 219 -23.12 3.79 16.04
C ASN A 219 -22.29 2.71 15.36
N ASN A 220 -22.37 1.50 15.92
CA ASN A 220 -21.59 0.35 15.46
C ASN A 220 -21.88 -0.03 13.99
N VAL A 221 -23.13 0.10 13.54
CA VAL A 221 -23.51 -0.28 12.15
C VAL A 221 -22.88 0.68 11.15
N LEU A 222 -22.99 1.99 11.37
CA LEU A 222 -22.40 2.99 10.48
C LEU A 222 -20.87 2.95 10.53
N LEU A 223 -20.29 2.70 11.69
CA LEU A 223 -18.85 2.53 11.85
C LEU A 223 -18.35 1.30 11.05
N GLN A 224 -19.00 0.15 11.19
CA GLN A 224 -18.67 -1.07 10.44
C GLN A 224 -18.72 -0.84 8.92
N LEU A 225 -19.77 -0.16 8.43
CA LEU A 225 -19.91 0.16 7.00
C LEU A 225 -18.82 1.15 6.55
N SER A 226 -18.52 2.16 7.35
CA SER A 226 -17.48 3.15 7.08
C SER A 226 -16.08 2.54 7.01
N LEU A 227 -15.76 1.63 7.93
CA LEU A 227 -14.53 0.82 7.88
C LEU A 227 -14.46 0.00 6.59
N GLY A 228 -15.58 -0.56 6.14
CA GLY A 228 -15.67 -1.30 4.89
C GLY A 228 -15.33 -0.44 3.66
N VAL A 229 -15.84 0.79 3.62
CA VAL A 229 -15.47 1.77 2.57
C VAL A 229 -13.99 2.12 2.69
N LEU A 230 -13.53 2.49 3.88
CA LEU A 230 -12.15 2.89 4.14
C LEU A 230 -11.16 1.82 3.71
N LYS A 231 -11.43 0.54 4.04
CA LYS A 231 -10.61 -0.61 3.65
C LYS A 231 -10.47 -0.74 2.14
N ASN A 232 -11.56 -0.59 1.40
CA ASN A 232 -11.52 -0.66 -0.06
C ASN A 232 -10.72 0.51 -0.66
N LEU A 233 -10.82 1.70 -0.06
CA LEU A 233 -10.05 2.86 -0.49
C LEU A 233 -8.55 2.69 -0.19
N SER A 234 -8.16 2.08 0.94
CA SER A 234 -6.76 1.90 1.36
C SER A 234 -5.88 1.07 0.40
N PHE A 235 -6.45 0.40 -0.60
CA PHE A 235 -5.66 -0.21 -1.67
C PHE A 235 -4.99 0.84 -2.58
N ASP A 236 -5.47 2.08 -2.57
CA ASP A 236 -4.89 3.20 -3.28
C ASP A 236 -3.88 3.97 -2.40
N THR A 237 -2.74 4.38 -2.97
CA THR A 237 -1.66 5.05 -2.24
C THR A 237 -2.06 6.44 -1.74
N GLU A 238 -2.76 7.23 -2.57
CA GLU A 238 -3.21 8.57 -2.18
C GLU A 238 -4.28 8.48 -1.08
N ALA A 239 -5.16 7.47 -1.16
CA ALA A 239 -6.10 7.18 -0.08
C ALA A 239 -5.38 6.93 1.26
N ARG A 240 -4.32 6.12 1.29
CA ARG A 240 -3.55 5.85 2.52
C ARG A 240 -2.94 7.11 3.10
N LEU A 241 -2.39 7.98 2.26
CA LEU A 241 -1.89 9.29 2.67
C LEU A 241 -3.00 10.17 3.28
N GLN A 242 -4.17 10.26 2.64
CA GLN A 242 -5.30 11.00 3.20
C GLN A 242 -5.79 10.40 4.53
N ILE A 243 -5.76 9.07 4.71
CA ILE A 243 -6.13 8.41 5.97
C ILE A 243 -5.18 8.85 7.10
N GLU A 244 -3.88 8.90 6.82
CA GLU A 244 -2.88 9.39 7.76
C GLU A 244 -3.10 10.88 8.09
N GLN A 245 -3.20 11.75 7.08
CA GLN A 245 -3.41 13.19 7.24
C GLN A 245 -4.70 13.56 7.98
N ASN A 246 -5.77 12.77 7.83
CA ASN A 246 -7.04 12.97 8.54
C ASN A 246 -7.06 12.29 9.93
N GLY A 247 -5.91 11.79 10.42
CA GLY A 247 -5.73 11.28 11.77
C GLY A 247 -6.51 10.01 12.08
N PHE A 248 -6.72 9.13 11.09
CA PHE A 248 -7.45 7.87 11.31
C PHE A 248 -6.62 6.81 12.05
N ILE A 249 -5.28 6.84 11.93
CA ILE A 249 -4.41 5.80 12.52
C ILE A 249 -4.68 5.62 14.02
N PRO A 250 -4.68 6.67 14.88
CA PRO A 250 -4.97 6.51 16.30
C PRO A 250 -6.36 5.92 16.58
N ASP A 251 -7.36 6.23 15.76
CA ASP A 251 -8.72 5.70 15.94
C ASP A 251 -8.79 4.22 15.57
N ILE A 252 -8.17 3.82 14.46
CA ILE A 252 -8.10 2.41 14.04
C ILE A 252 -7.29 1.57 15.04
N VAL A 253 -6.21 2.13 15.62
CA VAL A 253 -5.42 1.48 16.68
C VAL A 253 -6.25 1.24 17.93
N LYS A 254 -7.08 2.20 18.38
CA LYS A 254 -7.99 2.00 19.52
C LYS A 254 -8.95 0.83 19.27
N MET A 255 -9.38 0.64 18.02
CA MET A 255 -10.32 -0.42 17.65
C MET A 255 -9.70 -1.83 17.74
N LEU A 256 -8.37 -1.99 17.76
CA LEU A 256 -7.73 -3.28 18.05
C LEU A 256 -8.12 -3.85 19.42
N LYS A 257 -8.47 -2.99 20.38
CA LYS A 257 -8.91 -3.38 21.73
C LYS A 257 -10.32 -4.00 21.70
N ILE A 258 -11.10 -3.79 20.64
CA ILE A 258 -12.50 -4.23 20.52
C ILE A 258 -12.59 -5.48 19.63
N PRO A 259 -13.02 -6.65 20.13
CA PRO A 259 -13.03 -7.90 19.37
C PRO A 259 -13.73 -7.84 18.01
N ASN A 260 -14.90 -7.19 17.93
CA ASN A 260 -15.70 -7.10 16.70
C ASN A 260 -15.01 -6.32 15.58
N TYR A 261 -14.09 -5.42 15.91
CA TYR A 261 -13.37 -4.58 14.95
C TYR A 261 -11.92 -5.01 14.75
N ARG A 262 -11.40 -5.89 15.60
CA ARG A 262 -9.98 -6.24 15.63
C ARG A 262 -9.44 -6.70 14.28
N PHE A 263 -10.13 -7.62 13.61
CA PHE A 263 -9.66 -8.15 12.33
C PHE A 263 -9.62 -7.07 11.24
N VAL A 264 -10.69 -6.28 11.09
CA VAL A 264 -10.72 -5.20 10.09
C VAL A 264 -9.69 -4.12 10.40
N SER A 265 -9.42 -3.83 11.69
CA SER A 265 -8.35 -2.94 12.11
C SER A 265 -6.97 -3.47 11.74
N ILE A 266 -6.68 -4.76 11.98
CA ILE A 266 -5.41 -5.39 11.58
C ILE A 266 -5.20 -5.24 10.07
N VAL A 267 -6.21 -5.57 9.26
CA VAL A 267 -6.14 -5.46 7.79
C VAL A 267 -5.91 -4.02 7.35
N LEU A 268 -6.65 -3.05 7.91
CA LEU A 268 -6.48 -1.63 7.60
C LEU A 268 -5.08 -1.14 7.96
N LEU A 269 -4.60 -1.43 9.17
CA LEU A 269 -3.28 -1.02 9.62
C LEU A 269 -2.19 -1.66 8.75
N TYR A 270 -2.34 -2.93 8.37
CA TYR A 270 -1.43 -3.59 7.44
C TYR A 270 -1.37 -2.86 6.09
N LEU A 271 -2.52 -2.55 5.49
CA LEU A 271 -2.58 -1.79 4.24
C LEU A 271 -1.86 -0.44 4.38
N LEU A 272 -2.06 0.27 5.49
CA LEU A 272 -1.36 1.54 5.78
C LEU A 272 0.16 1.38 5.92
N THR A 273 0.62 0.25 6.47
CA THR A 273 2.05 -0.04 6.55
C THR A 273 2.68 -0.42 5.21
N LEU A 274 1.94 -0.51 4.11
CA LEU A 274 2.57 -0.70 2.79
C LEU A 274 3.40 0.53 2.39
N ASP A 275 3.07 1.73 2.88
CA ASP A 275 3.86 2.94 2.63
C ASP A 275 4.90 3.18 3.74
N ASP A 276 6.18 3.24 3.36
CA ASP A 276 7.30 3.43 4.29
C ASP A 276 7.15 4.71 5.15
N LYS A 277 6.66 5.80 4.56
CA LYS A 277 6.45 7.08 5.26
C LYS A 277 5.40 6.96 6.36
N ILE A 278 4.32 6.21 6.11
CA ILE A 278 3.22 6.04 7.08
C ILE A 278 3.66 5.14 8.24
N ARG A 279 4.56 4.16 8.01
CA ARG A 279 5.11 3.30 9.08
C ARG A 279 5.70 4.10 10.25
N LEU A 280 6.30 5.26 9.97
CA LEU A 280 6.89 6.14 10.98
C LEU A 280 5.81 6.76 11.91
N THR A 281 4.61 7.01 11.39
CA THR A 281 3.50 7.61 12.13
C THR A 281 2.95 6.67 13.21
N PHE A 282 3.10 5.35 13.04
CA PHE A 282 2.68 4.37 14.05
C PHE A 282 3.48 4.48 15.35
N GLY A 283 4.73 4.95 15.31
CA GLY A 283 5.59 5.04 16.48
C GLY A 283 5.17 6.15 17.45
N PHE A 284 4.14 6.92 17.11
CA PHE A 284 3.47 7.88 17.99
C PHE A 284 2.18 7.30 18.61
N THR A 285 1.91 6.00 18.43
CA THR A 285 0.71 5.31 18.90
C THR A 285 1.05 4.04 19.67
N GLU A 286 0.08 3.46 20.37
CA GLU A 286 0.23 2.15 21.06
C GLU A 286 0.15 0.95 20.11
N CYS A 287 0.28 1.14 18.78
CA CYS A 287 0.02 0.08 17.80
C CYS A 287 0.94 -1.12 17.99
N MET A 288 2.26 -0.92 18.10
CA MET A 288 3.21 -2.01 18.28
C MET A 288 2.92 -2.80 19.56
N THR A 289 2.73 -2.11 20.70
CA THR A 289 2.39 -2.73 21.98
C THR A 289 1.13 -3.59 21.90
N LEU A 290 0.09 -3.12 21.19
CA LEU A 290 -1.14 -3.91 21.03
C LEU A 290 -0.95 -5.10 20.10
N VAL A 291 -0.22 -4.93 18.99
CA VAL A 291 0.10 -6.01 18.05
C VAL A 291 0.90 -7.12 18.75
N VAL A 292 1.91 -6.76 19.54
CA VAL A 292 2.69 -7.70 20.36
C VAL A 292 1.80 -8.47 21.33
N LYS A 293 0.93 -7.78 22.08
CA LYS A 293 -0.03 -8.45 22.99
C LYS A 293 -0.96 -9.41 22.24
N LEU A 294 -1.42 -9.05 21.06
CA LEU A 294 -2.25 -9.93 20.23
C LEU A 294 -1.49 -11.16 19.75
N MET A 295 -0.20 -11.04 19.42
CA MET A 295 0.64 -12.18 19.03
C MET A 295 0.93 -13.11 20.22
N LEU A 296 1.25 -12.55 21.39
CA LEU A 296 1.52 -13.32 22.61
C LEU A 296 0.30 -14.14 23.06
N HIS A 297 -0.90 -13.57 22.96
CA HIS A 297 -2.16 -14.22 23.32
C HIS A 297 -2.86 -14.91 22.14
N PHE A 298 -2.17 -15.09 21.00
CA PHE A 298 -2.76 -15.75 19.84
C PHE A 298 -3.00 -17.25 20.16
N PRO A 299 -4.22 -17.77 19.94
CA PRO A 299 -4.60 -19.10 20.41
C PRO A 299 -3.92 -20.23 19.63
N GLU A 300 -3.67 -20.03 18.34
CA GLU A 300 -3.04 -21.03 17.48
C GLU A 300 -1.51 -20.97 17.59
N PRO A 301 -0.79 -22.10 17.43
CA PRO A 301 0.68 -22.12 17.52
C PRO A 301 1.36 -21.11 16.58
N VAL A 302 0.86 -21.02 15.35
CA VAL A 302 1.34 -20.11 14.30
C VAL A 302 0.48 -18.86 14.27
N ILE A 303 1.10 -17.68 14.17
CA ILE A 303 0.40 -16.40 14.11
C ILE A 303 -0.34 -16.26 12.77
N GLY A 304 -1.58 -15.74 12.80
CA GLY A 304 -2.35 -15.47 11.60
C GLY A 304 -1.66 -14.48 10.65
N LYS A 305 -1.73 -14.76 9.33
CA LYS A 305 -0.99 -14.06 8.27
C LYS A 305 -1.15 -12.54 8.31
N GLU A 306 -2.35 -12.04 8.53
CA GLU A 306 -2.63 -10.60 8.57
C GLU A 306 -1.97 -9.91 9.78
N LEU A 307 -1.98 -10.58 10.94
CA LEU A 307 -1.39 -10.02 12.16
C LEU A 307 0.14 -10.02 12.09
N ILE A 308 0.74 -11.11 11.63
CA ILE A 308 2.20 -11.19 11.52
C ILE A 308 2.74 -10.29 10.40
N ALA A 309 2.04 -10.16 9.27
CA ALA A 309 2.43 -9.24 8.21
C ALA A 309 2.41 -7.78 8.67
N LEU A 310 1.40 -7.39 9.46
CA LEU A 310 1.38 -6.08 10.12
C LEU A 310 2.59 -5.91 11.05
N ALA A 311 2.86 -6.90 11.91
CA ALA A 311 3.97 -6.84 12.86
C ALA A 311 5.33 -6.71 12.16
N VAL A 312 5.57 -7.51 11.12
CA VAL A 312 6.80 -7.47 10.32
C VAL A 312 7.00 -6.09 9.68
N ASN A 313 5.97 -5.52 9.03
CA ASN A 313 6.09 -4.19 8.45
C ASN A 313 6.34 -3.12 9.52
N LEU A 314 5.69 -3.22 10.69
CA LEU A 314 5.95 -2.28 11.78
C LEU A 314 7.37 -2.42 12.34
N SER A 315 7.97 -3.61 12.26
CA SER A 315 9.31 -3.89 12.79
C SER A 315 10.45 -3.22 12.01
N THR A 316 10.18 -2.76 10.78
CA THR A 316 11.17 -2.05 9.94
C THR A 316 11.45 -0.61 10.40
N SER A 317 11.02 -0.22 11.61
CA SER A 317 11.18 1.12 12.15
C SER A 317 11.57 1.05 13.61
N SER A 318 12.73 1.63 13.95
CA SER A 318 13.24 1.73 15.32
C SER A 318 12.20 2.30 16.29
N ARG A 319 11.54 3.40 15.90
CA ARG A 319 10.51 4.05 16.70
C ARG A 319 9.34 3.14 17.07
N ASN A 320 8.99 2.17 16.22
CA ASN A 320 7.94 1.21 16.52
C ASN A 320 8.45 0.11 17.45
N VAL A 321 9.59 -0.50 17.14
CA VAL A 321 10.12 -1.64 17.91
C VAL A 321 10.60 -1.24 19.29
N ASP A 322 10.98 0.02 19.51
CA ASP A 322 11.38 0.52 20.83
C ASP A 322 10.22 0.59 21.84
N HIS A 323 8.97 0.36 21.42
CA HIS A 323 7.83 0.13 22.32
C HIS A 323 7.76 -1.30 22.87
N ILE A 324 8.61 -2.21 22.39
CA ILE A 324 8.66 -3.61 22.84
C ILE A 324 9.57 -3.69 24.06
N THR A 325 9.06 -4.26 25.14
CA THR A 325 9.85 -4.50 26.36
C THR A 325 10.72 -5.76 26.24
N GLU A 326 11.78 -5.85 27.05
CA GLU A 326 12.63 -7.05 27.12
C GLU A 326 11.79 -8.31 27.39
N GLN A 327 10.84 -8.23 28.32
CA GLN A 327 9.99 -9.36 28.70
C GLN A 327 9.08 -9.81 27.54
N GLU A 328 8.48 -8.87 26.82
CA GLU A 328 7.64 -9.18 25.66
C GLU A 328 8.47 -9.80 24.54
N PHE A 329 9.65 -9.23 24.24
CA PHE A 329 10.56 -9.78 23.26
C PHE A 329 11.00 -11.21 23.62
N GLN A 330 11.39 -11.45 24.86
CA GLN A 330 11.78 -12.77 25.36
C GLN A 330 10.67 -13.81 25.13
N GLN A 331 9.42 -13.46 25.42
CA GLN A 331 8.27 -14.35 25.22
C GLN A 331 7.99 -14.61 23.74
N ILE A 332 8.14 -13.60 22.88
CA ILE A 332 8.00 -13.75 21.42
C ILE A 332 9.05 -14.71 20.88
N VAL A 333 10.32 -14.54 21.25
CA VAL A 333 11.41 -15.41 20.81
C VAL A 333 11.18 -16.85 21.27
N GLN A 334 10.79 -17.05 22.54
CA GLN A 334 10.45 -18.38 23.06
C GLN A 334 9.30 -19.03 22.31
N ARG A 335 8.27 -18.25 21.97
CA ARG A 335 7.14 -18.72 21.17
C ARG A 335 7.58 -19.13 19.75
N ALA A 336 8.37 -18.29 19.07
CA ALA A 336 8.88 -18.58 17.74
C ALA A 336 9.68 -19.90 17.72
N ILE A 337 10.57 -20.08 18.70
CA ILE A 337 11.36 -21.32 18.86
C ILE A 337 10.48 -22.53 19.17
N THR A 338 9.49 -22.39 20.06
CA THR A 338 8.64 -23.51 20.49
C THR A 338 7.76 -24.04 19.35
N ASN A 339 7.25 -23.12 18.52
CA ASN A 339 6.31 -23.46 17.47
C ASN A 339 6.95 -23.55 16.07
N SER A 340 8.26 -23.29 15.95
CA SER A 340 8.98 -23.18 14.67
C SER A 340 8.24 -22.25 13.69
N ASP A 341 7.77 -21.10 14.16
CA ASP A 341 7.00 -20.13 13.35
C ASP A 341 7.94 -19.22 12.54
N THR A 342 8.12 -19.55 11.26
CA THR A 342 8.98 -18.82 10.31
C THR A 342 8.68 -17.32 10.26
N LEU A 343 7.41 -16.92 10.15
CA LEU A 343 7.06 -15.51 10.01
C LEU A 343 7.27 -14.75 11.33
N LEU A 344 7.16 -15.44 12.47
CA LEU A 344 7.52 -14.87 13.76
C LEU A 344 9.04 -14.69 13.90
N PHE A 345 9.86 -15.58 13.34
CA PHE A 345 11.31 -15.34 13.24
C PHE A 345 11.63 -14.12 12.39
N ARG A 346 10.93 -13.92 11.27
CA ARG A 346 11.07 -12.69 10.46
C ARG A 346 10.80 -11.42 11.27
N PHE A 347 9.75 -11.44 12.09
CA PHE A 347 9.48 -10.33 13.01
C PHE A 347 10.59 -10.16 14.06
N VAL A 348 11.09 -11.26 14.64
CA VAL A 348 12.22 -11.23 15.58
C VAL A 348 13.46 -10.62 14.95
N LYS A 349 13.82 -11.00 13.70
CA LYS A 349 14.92 -10.41 12.94
C LYS A 349 14.74 -8.89 12.82
N GLY A 350 13.58 -8.45 12.35
CA GLY A 350 13.28 -7.03 12.20
C GLY A 350 13.37 -6.23 13.51
N VAL A 351 12.95 -6.82 14.63
CA VAL A 351 13.13 -6.20 15.96
C VAL A 351 14.61 -6.08 16.33
N ILE A 352 15.42 -7.12 16.11
CA ILE A 352 16.85 -7.11 16.44
C ILE A 352 17.58 -6.05 15.61
N GLU A 353 17.31 -5.99 14.30
CA GLU A 353 17.97 -5.05 13.37
C GLU A 353 17.66 -3.58 13.69
N ASN A 354 16.42 -3.29 14.11
CA ASN A 354 15.94 -1.91 14.22
C ASN A 354 15.86 -1.39 15.66
N SER A 355 15.93 -2.26 16.68
CA SER A 355 15.79 -1.85 18.08
C SER A 355 16.98 -1.03 18.55
N THR A 356 16.70 0.14 19.13
CA THR A 356 17.69 0.95 19.84
C THR A 356 17.70 0.67 21.35
N ASN A 357 16.73 -0.12 21.85
CA ASN A 357 16.66 -0.56 23.24
C ASN A 357 17.79 -1.56 23.58
N PRO A 358 18.75 -1.21 24.48
CA PRO A 358 19.86 -2.10 24.86
C PRO A 358 19.44 -3.37 25.60
N GLU A 359 18.31 -3.35 26.33
CA GLU A 359 17.79 -4.51 27.06
C GLU A 359 17.32 -5.59 26.07
N VAL A 360 16.59 -5.18 25.02
CA VAL A 360 16.15 -6.07 23.94
C VAL A 360 17.35 -6.65 23.19
N GLN A 361 18.35 -5.82 22.86
CA GLN A 361 19.58 -6.29 22.20
C GLN A 361 20.34 -7.30 23.08
N THR A 362 20.46 -7.03 24.38
CA THR A 362 21.12 -7.94 25.33
C THR A 362 20.36 -9.26 25.47
N CYS A 363 19.04 -9.19 25.54
CA CYS A 363 18.17 -10.36 25.58
C CYS A 363 18.33 -11.22 24.32
N ALA A 364 18.36 -10.60 23.13
CA ALA A 364 18.57 -11.29 21.86
C ALA A 364 19.91 -12.06 21.84
N LYS A 365 21.00 -11.44 22.30
CA LYS A 365 22.31 -12.10 22.45
C LYS A 365 22.24 -13.32 23.38
N GLY A 366 21.39 -13.28 24.41
CA GLY A 366 21.13 -14.42 25.31
C GLY A 366 20.54 -15.65 24.62
N PHE A 367 19.85 -15.49 23.48
CA PHE A 367 19.26 -16.59 22.71
C PHE A 367 20.20 -17.20 21.66
N VAL A 368 21.41 -16.68 21.47
CA VAL A 368 22.33 -17.14 20.41
C VAL A 368 22.55 -18.66 20.38
N ARG A 369 22.66 -19.31 21.55
CA ARG A 369 22.82 -20.78 21.63
C ARG A 369 21.60 -21.54 21.14
N HIS A 370 20.40 -20.99 21.30
CA HIS A 370 19.17 -21.58 20.80
C HIS A 370 19.10 -21.46 19.27
N PHE A 371 19.43 -20.30 18.71
CA PHE A 371 19.51 -20.09 17.27
C PHE A 371 20.56 -21.00 16.61
N MET A 372 21.74 -21.10 17.21
CA MET A 372 22.78 -22.06 16.78
C MET A 372 22.27 -23.51 16.79
N LYS A 373 21.54 -23.91 17.82
CA LYS A 373 20.93 -25.25 17.88
C LYS A 373 19.90 -25.45 16.78
N LEU A 374 19.10 -24.44 16.45
CA LEU A 374 18.11 -24.50 15.37
C LEU A 374 18.78 -24.66 14.00
N LEU A 375 19.86 -23.93 13.72
CA LEU A 375 20.61 -24.11 12.47
C LEU A 375 21.11 -25.55 12.30
N VAL A 376 21.61 -26.17 13.37
CA VAL A 376 22.15 -27.54 13.32
C VAL A 376 21.04 -28.60 13.26
N THR A 377 19.91 -28.40 13.95
CA THR A 377 18.87 -29.42 14.13
C THR A 377 17.71 -29.32 13.14
N GLN A 378 17.35 -28.10 12.73
CA GLN A 378 16.20 -27.77 11.87
C GLN A 378 16.62 -27.09 10.56
N GLY A 379 17.91 -26.87 10.30
CA GLY A 379 18.41 -26.22 9.09
C GLY A 379 18.16 -26.95 7.76
N LYS A 380 17.35 -28.01 7.76
CA LYS A 380 16.87 -28.69 6.55
C LYS A 380 15.66 -27.98 5.92
N GLU A 381 14.89 -27.24 6.71
CA GLU A 381 13.79 -26.43 6.21
C GLU A 381 14.35 -25.07 5.80
N GLU A 382 14.33 -24.79 4.49
CA GLU A 382 15.02 -23.64 3.89
C GLU A 382 14.49 -22.30 4.41
N ASP A 383 13.17 -22.18 4.56
CA ASP A 383 12.51 -21.01 5.14
C ASP A 383 13.00 -20.69 6.57
N ILE A 384 13.04 -21.69 7.45
CA ILE A 384 13.52 -21.50 8.84
C ILE A 384 15.02 -21.21 8.83
N LYS A 385 15.79 -21.95 8.03
CA LYS A 385 17.24 -21.75 7.90
C LYS A 385 17.54 -20.30 7.50
N PHE A 386 16.86 -19.78 6.48
CA PHE A 386 16.99 -18.41 6.01
C PHE A 386 16.76 -17.40 7.13
N GLU A 387 15.63 -17.49 7.84
CA GLU A 387 15.30 -16.55 8.92
C GLU A 387 16.29 -16.63 10.10
N ILE A 388 16.75 -17.83 10.47
CA ILE A 388 17.70 -17.98 11.58
C ILE A 388 19.09 -17.48 11.21
N ILE A 389 19.57 -17.69 9.98
CA ILE A 389 20.83 -17.10 9.50
C ILE A 389 20.72 -15.57 9.57
N GLY A 390 19.58 -15.01 9.15
CA GLY A 390 19.36 -13.57 9.21
C GLY A 390 19.25 -13.00 10.64
N ILE A 391 18.67 -13.75 11.57
CA ILE A 391 18.73 -13.38 12.99
C ILE A 391 20.18 -13.38 13.48
N MET A 392 20.95 -14.40 13.12
CA MET A 392 22.36 -14.51 13.53
C MET A 392 23.22 -13.40 12.94
N SER A 393 23.00 -12.99 11.69
CA SER A 393 23.74 -11.91 11.03
C SER A 393 23.48 -10.56 11.70
N ALA A 394 22.23 -10.31 12.13
CA ALA A 394 21.80 -9.09 12.82
C ALA A 394 22.30 -8.97 14.28
N LEU A 395 22.75 -10.06 14.91
CA LEU A 395 23.25 -10.03 16.29
C LEU A 395 24.66 -9.43 16.37
N ASP A 396 24.80 -8.33 17.12
CA ASP A 396 26.12 -7.80 17.48
C ASP A 396 26.78 -8.64 18.59
N LEU A 397 27.47 -9.73 18.22
CA LEU A 397 28.14 -10.60 19.20
C LEU A 397 29.57 -10.18 19.54
N GLN A 398 30.16 -9.28 18.76
CA GLN A 398 31.54 -8.81 18.91
C GLN A 398 32.50 -10.01 19.11
N GLU A 399 33.44 -9.91 20.05
CA GLU A 399 34.41 -10.97 20.37
C GLU A 399 33.80 -12.34 20.68
N ASN A 400 32.49 -12.45 20.96
CA ASN A 400 31.87 -13.75 21.23
C ASN A 400 31.72 -14.64 19.99
N TRP A 401 31.84 -14.09 18.77
CA TRP A 401 31.82 -14.89 17.54
C TRP A 401 32.84 -16.01 17.55
N ILE A 402 34.07 -15.76 18.03
CA ILE A 402 35.14 -16.77 18.07
C ILE A 402 34.76 -18.00 18.89
N LYS A 403 33.92 -17.84 19.92
CA LYS A 403 33.46 -18.91 20.81
C LYS A 403 32.44 -19.83 20.14
N LEU A 404 31.76 -19.35 19.10
CA LEU A 404 30.72 -20.08 18.36
C LEU A 404 31.27 -20.81 17.13
N LEU A 405 32.41 -20.36 16.60
CA LEU A 405 33.09 -20.96 15.44
C LEU A 405 33.71 -22.33 15.77
N ASN A 406 32.90 -23.36 15.95
CA ASN A 406 33.36 -24.75 16.00
C ASN A 406 33.36 -25.38 14.59
N GLU A 407 33.99 -26.55 14.44
CA GLU A 407 34.06 -27.25 13.13
C GLU A 407 32.68 -27.45 12.48
N PRO A 408 31.62 -27.91 13.19
CA PRO A 408 30.30 -28.07 12.58
C PRO A 408 29.69 -26.77 12.05
N PHE A 409 29.92 -25.64 12.74
CA PHE A 409 29.40 -24.36 12.28
C PHE A 409 30.19 -23.83 11.09
N ILE A 410 31.51 -24.03 11.06
CA ILE A 410 32.34 -23.69 9.89
C ILE A 410 31.93 -24.52 8.67
N GLU A 411 31.72 -25.83 8.85
CA GLU A 411 31.21 -26.71 7.79
C GLU A 411 29.82 -26.25 7.30
N PHE A 412 28.94 -25.85 8.21
CA PHE A 412 27.64 -25.26 7.85
C PHE A 412 27.78 -24.01 6.98
N LEU A 413 28.71 -23.10 7.29
CA LEU A 413 28.95 -21.90 6.47
C LEU A 413 29.42 -22.28 5.07
N HIS A 414 30.39 -23.20 4.95
CA HIS A 414 30.87 -23.69 3.65
C HIS A 414 29.75 -24.33 2.82
N ASN A 415 28.94 -25.19 3.44
CA ASN A 415 27.84 -25.86 2.75
C ASN A 415 26.80 -24.87 2.22
N ASN A 416 26.53 -23.78 2.94
CA ASN A 416 25.58 -22.76 2.50
C ASN A 416 26.16 -21.75 1.49
N LEU A 417 27.48 -21.73 1.30
CA LEU A 417 28.13 -20.96 0.23
C LEU A 417 28.30 -21.77 -1.07
N ALA A 418 27.79 -23.00 -1.12
CA ALA A 418 27.85 -23.84 -2.32
C ALA A 418 26.82 -23.39 -3.37
N VAL A 419 27.27 -22.52 -4.28
CA VAL A 419 26.46 -22.00 -5.39
C VAL A 419 25.87 -23.13 -6.24
N GLY A 420 24.62 -22.94 -6.70
CA GLY A 420 23.89 -23.90 -7.52
C GLY A 420 23.32 -25.10 -6.74
N MET A 421 23.75 -25.31 -5.50
CA MET A 421 23.23 -26.35 -4.59
C MET A 421 22.31 -25.79 -3.50
N VAL A 422 22.41 -24.49 -3.23
CA VAL A 422 21.67 -23.76 -2.20
C VAL A 422 20.97 -22.57 -2.85
N GLU A 423 19.77 -22.24 -2.38
CA GLU A 423 19.03 -21.08 -2.88
C GLU A 423 19.82 -19.77 -2.68
N ASP A 424 19.80 -18.90 -3.69
CA ASP A 424 20.59 -17.67 -3.73
C ASP A 424 20.34 -16.77 -2.49
N ASP A 425 19.10 -16.67 -2.02
CA ASP A 425 18.73 -15.90 -0.82
C ASP A 425 19.47 -16.40 0.43
N ILE A 426 19.63 -17.72 0.58
CA ILE A 426 20.37 -18.33 1.70
C ILE A 426 21.87 -18.07 1.54
N VAL A 427 22.40 -18.10 0.32
CA VAL A 427 23.82 -17.78 0.08
C VAL A 427 24.12 -16.34 0.48
N ILE A 428 23.30 -15.38 0.03
CA ILE A 428 23.42 -13.95 0.37
C ILE A 428 23.34 -13.75 1.88
N GLU A 429 22.33 -14.31 2.55
CA GLU A 429 22.18 -14.18 4.00
C GLU A 429 23.36 -14.83 4.75
N THR A 430 23.93 -15.91 4.20
CA THR A 430 25.15 -16.55 4.75
C THR A 430 26.37 -15.65 4.57
N MET A 431 26.51 -14.95 3.44
CA MET A 431 27.58 -13.96 3.23
C MET A 431 27.46 -12.82 4.24
N MET A 432 26.25 -12.31 4.49
CA MET A 432 26.00 -11.30 5.52
C MET A 432 26.35 -11.81 6.93
N LEU A 433 26.05 -13.07 7.25
CA LEU A 433 26.46 -13.69 8.50
C LEU A 433 27.99 -13.82 8.61
N VAL A 434 28.65 -14.28 7.55
CA VAL A 434 30.13 -14.35 7.50
C VAL A 434 30.73 -12.98 7.71
N SER A 435 30.18 -11.95 7.06
CA SER A 435 30.59 -10.57 7.24
C SER A 435 30.48 -10.11 8.72
N SER A 436 29.33 -10.38 9.36
CA SER A 436 29.14 -10.07 10.79
C SER A 436 30.18 -10.76 11.67
N ILE A 437 30.54 -12.02 11.36
CA ILE A 437 31.57 -12.79 12.07
C ILE A 437 32.97 -12.18 11.89
N ILE A 438 33.37 -11.89 10.65
CA ILE A 438 34.73 -11.44 10.31
C ILE A 438 34.98 -9.96 10.64
N SER A 439 33.95 -9.22 11.06
CA SER A 439 34.11 -7.90 11.68
C SER A 439 35.12 -7.92 12.83
N GLN A 440 35.32 -9.08 13.48
CA GLN A 440 36.29 -9.29 14.54
C GLN A 440 37.54 -10.03 14.04
N GLN A 441 38.73 -9.44 14.28
CA GLN A 441 40.01 -9.97 13.79
C GLN A 441 40.24 -11.46 14.13
N ASN A 442 40.06 -11.86 15.39
CA ASN A 442 40.29 -13.26 15.81
C ASN A 442 39.37 -14.26 15.08
N ALA A 443 38.12 -13.86 14.82
CA ALA A 443 37.16 -14.68 14.11
C ALA A 443 37.48 -14.73 12.61
N ALA A 444 37.89 -13.60 12.02
CA ALA A 444 38.39 -13.52 10.65
C ALA A 444 39.60 -14.44 10.44
N GLU A 445 40.61 -14.41 11.32
CA GLU A 445 41.78 -15.30 11.23
C GLU A 445 41.40 -16.78 11.25
N LYS A 446 40.43 -17.16 12.10
CA LYS A 446 39.96 -18.54 12.19
C LYS A 446 39.24 -18.96 10.91
N LEU A 447 38.35 -18.13 10.40
CA LEU A 447 37.61 -18.41 9.17
C LEU A 447 38.51 -18.42 7.93
N PHE A 448 39.51 -17.54 7.88
CA PHE A 448 40.55 -17.55 6.84
C PHE A 448 41.32 -18.88 6.83
N LYS A 449 41.76 -19.37 8.00
CA LYS A 449 42.42 -20.68 8.13
C LYS A 449 41.52 -21.84 7.68
N SER A 450 40.20 -21.69 7.80
CA SER A 450 39.21 -22.67 7.31
C SER A 450 38.88 -22.53 5.82
N ARG A 451 39.57 -21.64 5.07
CA ARG A 451 39.37 -21.38 3.64
C ARG A 451 38.02 -20.76 3.27
N ILE A 452 37.35 -20.05 4.19
CA ILE A 452 36.07 -19.40 3.86
C ILE A 452 36.23 -18.36 2.74
N LEU A 453 37.37 -17.67 2.68
CA LEU A 453 37.63 -16.67 1.64
C LEU A 453 37.66 -17.30 0.24
N ASN A 454 38.11 -18.55 0.13
CA ASN A 454 38.06 -19.30 -1.13
C ASN A 454 36.62 -19.61 -1.54
N ALA A 455 35.78 -20.02 -0.58
CA ALA A 455 34.36 -20.27 -0.84
C ALA A 455 33.63 -18.99 -1.28
N LEU A 456 33.86 -17.86 -0.57
CA LEU A 456 33.32 -16.56 -0.96
C LEU A 456 33.80 -16.11 -2.35
N SER A 457 35.07 -16.34 -2.66
CA SER A 457 35.65 -16.01 -3.97
C SER A 457 35.05 -16.85 -5.09
N GLN A 458 34.76 -18.12 -4.83
CA GLN A 458 34.05 -18.97 -5.77
C GLN A 458 32.62 -18.45 -6.01
N VAL A 459 31.91 -18.03 -4.96
CA VAL A 459 30.59 -17.40 -5.09
C VAL A 459 30.68 -16.16 -5.99
N PHE A 460 31.66 -15.29 -5.75
CA PHE A 460 31.87 -14.08 -6.56
C PHE A 460 32.10 -14.37 -8.04
N VAL A 461 32.95 -15.35 -8.36
CA VAL A 461 33.22 -15.74 -9.74
C VAL A 461 31.98 -16.34 -10.41
N GLU A 462 31.21 -17.17 -9.71
CA GLU A 462 30.01 -17.81 -10.26
C GLU A 462 28.79 -16.87 -10.36
N LYS A 463 28.76 -15.80 -9.56
CA LYS A 463 27.65 -14.84 -9.46
C LYS A 463 28.08 -13.40 -9.79
N SER A 464 29.10 -13.22 -10.61
CA SER A 464 29.67 -11.90 -10.96
C SER A 464 28.70 -10.96 -11.69
N ASP A 465 27.62 -11.52 -12.26
CA ASP A 465 26.61 -10.78 -13.02
C ASP A 465 25.47 -10.22 -12.14
N ASP A 466 25.48 -10.52 -10.84
CA ASP A 466 24.46 -10.05 -9.88
C ASP A 466 25.07 -9.09 -8.86
N ASP A 467 24.69 -7.82 -8.95
CA ASP A 467 25.19 -6.73 -8.10
C ASP A 467 25.07 -7.02 -6.60
N GLU A 468 24.05 -7.76 -6.15
CA GLU A 468 23.87 -8.06 -4.73
C GLU A 468 24.94 -9.06 -4.26
N PHE A 469 25.24 -10.09 -5.04
CA PHE A 469 26.35 -11.00 -4.74
C PHE A 469 27.69 -10.26 -4.77
N VAL A 470 27.89 -9.40 -5.77
CA VAL A 470 29.12 -8.61 -5.92
C VAL A 470 29.33 -7.70 -4.70
N VAL A 471 28.33 -6.92 -4.30
CA VAL A 471 28.49 -5.99 -3.17
C VAL A 471 28.71 -6.73 -1.84
N GLN A 472 28.04 -7.86 -1.62
CA GLN A 472 28.23 -8.67 -0.40
C GLN A 472 29.62 -9.31 -0.36
N TYR A 473 30.13 -9.77 -1.50
CA TYR A 473 31.51 -10.28 -1.60
C TYR A 473 32.52 -9.18 -1.31
N LEU A 474 32.40 -8.03 -1.98
CA LEU A 474 33.31 -6.90 -1.80
C LEU A 474 33.31 -6.42 -0.35
N TYR A 475 32.15 -6.41 0.32
CA TYR A 475 32.07 -6.07 1.75
C TYR A 475 32.78 -7.10 2.64
N CYS A 476 32.60 -8.40 2.40
CA CYS A 476 33.33 -9.44 3.11
C CYS A 476 34.85 -9.34 2.88
N LEU A 477 35.25 -9.12 1.63
CA LEU A 477 36.65 -8.97 1.25
C LEU A 477 37.27 -7.75 1.93
N HIS A 478 36.61 -6.60 1.86
CA HIS A 478 37.03 -5.38 2.54
C HIS A 478 37.29 -5.63 4.04
N GLN A 479 36.40 -6.34 4.74
CA GLN A 479 36.60 -6.66 6.16
C GLN A 479 37.82 -7.56 6.41
N PHE A 480 38.07 -8.57 5.58
CA PHE A 480 39.31 -9.37 5.68
C PHE A 480 40.56 -8.51 5.47
N LEU A 481 40.56 -7.69 4.41
CA LEU A 481 41.69 -6.84 4.05
C LEU A 481 41.94 -5.75 5.10
N PHE A 482 40.90 -5.20 5.72
CA PHE A 482 41.01 -4.25 6.83
C PHE A 482 41.80 -4.84 8.01
N HIS A 483 41.61 -6.14 8.30
CA HIS A 483 42.40 -6.88 9.29
C HIS A 483 43.78 -7.34 8.77
N LYS A 484 44.14 -6.97 7.54
CA LYS A 484 45.36 -7.40 6.82
C LYS A 484 45.42 -8.91 6.55
N ILE A 485 44.27 -9.53 6.37
CA ILE A 485 44.12 -10.97 6.11
C ILE A 485 43.77 -11.17 4.64
N GLY A 486 44.41 -12.16 3.99
CA GLY A 486 44.07 -12.56 2.62
C GLY A 486 44.62 -11.66 1.50
N ILE A 487 45.37 -10.59 1.81
CA ILE A 487 45.95 -9.67 0.82
C ILE A 487 46.77 -10.44 -0.23
N SER A 488 47.77 -11.21 0.19
CA SER A 488 48.63 -11.97 -0.74
C SER A 488 47.84 -12.99 -1.56
N GLN A 489 46.85 -13.65 -0.94
CA GLN A 489 46.00 -14.62 -1.62
C GLN A 489 45.20 -13.98 -2.76
N ILE A 490 44.64 -12.79 -2.55
CA ILE A 490 43.87 -12.09 -3.57
C ILE A 490 44.79 -11.52 -4.64
N LEU A 491 45.96 -10.99 -4.27
CA LEU A 491 46.94 -10.50 -5.22
C LEU A 491 47.48 -11.60 -6.15
N GLU A 492 47.52 -12.85 -5.68
CA GLU A 492 47.90 -14.03 -6.49
C GLU A 492 46.75 -14.56 -7.38
N GLN A 493 45.53 -14.01 -7.27
CA GLN A 493 44.34 -14.47 -8.00
C GLN A 493 43.95 -13.47 -9.10
N ASP A 494 44.63 -13.54 -10.24
CA ASP A 494 44.45 -12.64 -11.39
C ASP A 494 43.00 -12.50 -11.85
N GLU A 495 42.25 -13.61 -11.93
CA GLU A 495 40.85 -13.62 -12.37
C GLU A 495 39.96 -12.75 -11.47
N ILE A 496 40.10 -12.90 -10.15
CA ILE A 496 39.32 -12.15 -9.16
C ILE A 496 39.73 -10.68 -9.18
N LEU A 497 41.03 -10.39 -9.23
CA LEU A 497 41.52 -9.01 -9.33
C LEU A 497 40.97 -8.29 -10.55
N ILE A 498 40.99 -8.94 -11.71
CA ILE A 498 40.44 -8.37 -12.96
C ILE A 498 38.95 -8.08 -12.78
N GLN A 499 38.18 -9.02 -12.22
CA GLN A 499 36.75 -8.81 -11.98
C GLN A 499 36.50 -7.67 -11.00
N ILE A 500 37.23 -7.55 -9.88
CA ILE A 500 37.09 -6.44 -8.93
C ILE A 500 37.39 -5.10 -9.62
N ILE A 501 38.45 -5.04 -10.42
CA ILE A 501 38.84 -3.83 -11.17
C ILE A 501 37.73 -3.41 -12.15
N GLN A 502 37.05 -4.35 -12.80
CA GLN A 502 35.93 -4.05 -13.69
C GLN A 502 34.75 -3.37 -12.96
N GLN A 503 34.59 -3.63 -11.66
CA GLN A 503 33.52 -3.05 -10.84
C GLN A 503 33.73 -1.56 -10.50
N ILE A 504 34.90 -0.97 -10.77
CA ILE A 504 35.14 0.49 -10.54
C ILE A 504 34.12 1.34 -11.31
N ASN A 505 33.68 0.87 -12.47
CA ASN A 505 32.75 1.58 -13.34
C ASN A 505 31.34 0.96 -13.32
N ASP A 506 31.01 0.22 -12.26
CA ASP A 506 29.71 -0.41 -12.15
C ASP A 506 28.57 0.63 -12.06
N LYS A 507 27.41 0.31 -12.65
CA LYS A 507 26.25 1.20 -12.64
C LYS A 507 25.67 1.35 -11.23
N ASN A 508 25.83 0.33 -10.40
CA ASN A 508 25.43 0.31 -9.02
C ASN A 508 26.47 1.02 -8.15
N LYS A 509 26.08 2.20 -7.65
CA LYS A 509 26.95 3.05 -6.82
C LYS A 509 27.52 2.35 -5.59
N LYS A 510 26.80 1.37 -5.01
CA LYS A 510 27.30 0.63 -3.85
C LYS A 510 28.41 -0.34 -4.23
N VAL A 511 28.26 -1.03 -5.36
CA VAL A 511 29.29 -1.92 -5.92
C VAL A 511 30.53 -1.11 -6.24
N GLN A 512 30.37 0.01 -6.96
CA GLN A 512 31.45 0.94 -7.26
C GLN A 512 32.18 1.40 -5.98
N GLN A 513 31.45 1.94 -5.00
CA GLN A 513 32.05 2.41 -3.75
C GLN A 513 32.82 1.31 -3.02
N MET A 514 32.24 0.12 -2.88
CA MET A 514 32.88 -0.97 -2.15
C MET A 514 34.08 -1.54 -2.91
N SER A 515 34.03 -1.58 -4.25
CA SER A 515 35.18 -1.97 -5.08
C SER A 515 36.34 -0.98 -4.89
N GLU A 516 36.06 0.32 -4.87
CA GLU A 516 37.08 1.33 -4.60
C GLU A 516 37.72 1.15 -3.21
N GLU A 517 36.92 0.92 -2.16
CA GLU A 517 37.42 0.67 -0.80
C GLU A 517 38.34 -0.57 -0.75
N VAL A 518 37.99 -1.65 -1.45
CA VAL A 518 38.82 -2.87 -1.56
C VAL A 518 40.12 -2.58 -2.30
N LEU A 519 40.05 -1.96 -3.47
CA LEU A 519 41.21 -1.68 -4.33
C LEU A 519 42.18 -0.68 -3.71
N ASP A 520 41.66 0.27 -2.94
CA ASP A 520 42.46 1.24 -2.19
C ASP A 520 43.34 0.55 -1.14
N ILE A 521 42.88 -0.54 -0.52
CA ILE A 521 43.73 -1.36 0.36
C ILE A 521 44.73 -2.16 -0.48
N LEU A 522 44.29 -2.86 -1.53
CA LEU A 522 45.15 -3.77 -2.31
C LEU A 522 46.32 -3.04 -3.00
N ARG A 523 46.09 -1.84 -3.54
CA ARG A 523 47.13 -1.05 -4.24
C ARG A 523 48.28 -0.60 -3.33
N GLU A 524 48.10 -0.60 -2.01
CA GLU A 524 49.19 -0.31 -1.07
C GLU A 524 50.24 -1.43 -1.02
N TYR A 525 49.86 -2.64 -1.45
CA TYR A 525 50.68 -3.84 -1.36
C TYR A 525 51.19 -4.33 -2.73
N ASP A 526 50.68 -3.78 -3.85
CA ASP A 526 51.12 -4.11 -5.20
C ASP A 526 51.26 -2.87 -6.09
N GLN A 527 52.49 -2.60 -6.53
CA GLN A 527 52.82 -1.39 -7.30
C GLN A 527 52.26 -1.45 -8.74
N GLU A 528 52.22 -2.63 -9.35
CA GLU A 528 51.71 -2.80 -10.72
C GLU A 528 50.20 -2.57 -10.78
N LEU A 529 49.48 -3.12 -9.80
CA LEU A 529 48.06 -2.88 -9.58
C LEU A 529 47.76 -1.39 -9.34
N CYS A 530 48.61 -0.70 -8.57
CA CYS A 530 48.47 0.74 -8.33
C CYS A 530 48.51 1.56 -9.64
N GLU A 531 49.47 1.27 -10.52
CA GLU A 531 49.56 1.93 -11.83
C GLU A 531 48.36 1.57 -12.73
N LYS A 532 47.95 0.30 -12.75
CA LYS A 532 46.78 -0.16 -13.53
C LYS A 532 45.48 0.52 -13.10
N ILE A 533 45.25 0.69 -11.78
CA ILE A 533 44.07 1.39 -11.26
C ILE A 533 44.11 2.87 -11.66
N LYS A 534 45.28 3.53 -11.58
CA LYS A 534 45.43 4.94 -12.01
C LYS A 534 45.13 5.10 -13.50
N GLU A 535 45.63 4.20 -14.33
CA GLU A 535 45.39 4.20 -15.77
C GLU A 535 43.90 4.08 -16.07
N ILE A 536 43.20 3.13 -15.43
CA ILE A 536 41.76 2.93 -15.64
C ILE A 536 40.96 4.17 -15.20
N LYS A 537 41.23 4.71 -14.00
CA LYS A 537 40.55 5.92 -13.51
C LYS A 537 40.83 7.14 -14.40
N PHE A 538 42.06 7.26 -14.93
CA PHE A 538 42.43 8.32 -15.86
C PHE A 538 41.68 8.18 -17.20
N THR A 539 41.65 6.97 -17.76
CA THR A 539 40.98 6.68 -19.03
C THR A 539 39.49 6.99 -18.95
N GLU A 540 38.85 6.61 -17.85
CA GLU A 540 37.44 6.87 -17.61
C GLU A 540 37.13 8.36 -17.46
N TYR A 541 37.87 9.06 -16.59
CA TYR A 541 37.66 10.50 -16.38
C TYR A 541 37.80 11.30 -17.68
N ASN A 542 38.69 10.84 -18.57
CA ASN A 542 38.98 11.48 -19.85
C ASN A 542 38.34 10.77 -21.06
N GLN A 543 37.32 9.93 -20.87
CA GLN A 543 36.78 9.08 -21.94
C GLN A 543 36.42 9.86 -23.21
N LEU A 544 35.70 10.99 -23.08
CA LEU A 544 35.33 11.84 -24.21
C LEU A 544 36.56 12.44 -24.93
N TRP A 545 37.61 12.77 -24.18
CA TRP A 545 38.85 13.29 -24.74
C TRP A 545 39.64 12.20 -25.48
N ILE A 546 39.66 10.99 -24.93
CA ILE A 546 40.29 9.82 -25.56
C ILE A 546 39.53 9.42 -26.83
N GLU A 547 38.20 9.43 -26.81
CA GLU A 547 37.36 9.18 -27.99
C GLU A 547 37.65 10.20 -29.10
N GLN A 548 37.72 11.49 -28.79
CA GLN A 548 38.06 12.54 -29.75
C GLN A 548 39.48 12.40 -30.32
N LEU A 549 40.45 12.02 -29.48
CA LEU A 549 41.82 11.74 -29.94
C LEU A 549 41.85 10.55 -30.90
N ASN A 550 41.17 9.45 -30.54
CA ASN A 550 41.10 8.26 -31.37
C ASN A 550 40.38 8.53 -32.71
N GLU A 551 39.33 9.35 -32.71
CA GLU A 551 38.66 9.79 -33.94
C GLU A 551 39.58 10.63 -34.83
N GLN A 552 40.35 11.56 -34.25
CA GLN A 552 41.35 12.34 -34.99
C GLN A 552 42.47 11.46 -35.56
N GLU A 553 42.92 10.47 -34.80
CA GLU A 553 43.99 9.55 -35.21
C GLU A 553 43.51 8.60 -36.32
N LEU A 554 42.25 8.12 -36.26
CA LEU A 554 41.62 7.38 -37.36
C LEU A 554 41.46 8.22 -38.63
N MET A 555 41.04 9.49 -38.49
CA MET A 555 40.92 10.40 -39.64
C MET A 555 42.28 10.70 -40.29
N LEU A 556 43.37 10.69 -39.51
CA LEU A 556 44.74 10.82 -40.01
C LEU A 556 45.27 9.53 -40.67
N GLN A 557 44.79 8.35 -40.28
CA GLN A 557 45.20 7.06 -40.85
C GLN A 557 44.45 6.69 -42.15
N ASP A 558 43.19 7.12 -42.31
CA ASP A 558 42.37 6.82 -43.50
C ASP A 558 42.64 7.74 -44.72
N GLY A 559 43.67 8.59 -44.67
CA GLY A 559 44.14 9.34 -45.84
C GLY A 559 43.14 10.36 -46.40
N GLY A 560 42.28 10.92 -45.55
CA GLY A 560 41.46 12.07 -45.93
C GLY A 560 42.31 13.34 -45.95
N ASP A 561 42.65 13.82 -47.15
CA ASP A 561 43.21 15.17 -47.39
C ASP A 561 42.35 16.22 -46.66
N MET A 562 42.79 16.67 -45.48
CA MET A 562 42.24 17.85 -44.83
C MET A 562 42.88 19.08 -45.46
N ALA A 563 42.33 19.49 -46.61
CA ALA A 563 42.47 20.85 -47.09
C ALA A 563 41.91 21.79 -46.00
N PHE A 564 42.80 22.44 -45.26
CA PHE A 564 42.46 23.62 -44.48
C PHE A 564 42.04 24.72 -45.47
N GLU A 565 40.74 24.84 -45.73
CA GLU A 565 40.17 26.07 -46.25
C GLU A 565 40.01 27.05 -45.08
N ASP A 566 41.01 27.93 -44.97
CA ASP A 566 40.90 29.21 -44.27
C ASP A 566 39.79 30.05 -44.91
N GLU A 567 38.57 30.00 -44.39
CA GLU A 567 37.56 31.02 -44.70
C GLU A 567 36.72 31.40 -43.47
N TYR A 568 37.08 32.58 -42.95
CA TYR A 568 36.27 33.51 -42.15
C TYR A 568 36.05 33.24 -40.65
N GLY A 569 36.78 34.01 -39.84
CA GLY A 569 36.21 34.59 -38.63
C GLY A 569 37.22 34.85 -37.54
N GLY A 570 38.10 35.84 -37.73
CA GLY A 570 38.96 36.33 -36.67
C GLY A 570 38.13 36.77 -35.46
N ASN A 571 38.15 35.95 -34.42
CA ASN A 571 38.05 36.40 -33.05
C ASN A 571 39.40 36.07 -32.41
N GLU A 572 40.18 37.13 -32.20
CA GLU A 572 41.37 37.12 -31.38
C GLU A 572 41.05 36.38 -30.06
N LEU A 573 41.60 35.18 -29.90
CA LEU A 573 41.73 34.57 -28.59
C LEU A 573 42.70 35.46 -27.81
N ASP A 574 42.15 36.22 -26.87
CA ASP A 574 42.88 37.09 -25.95
C ASP A 574 44.00 36.30 -25.24
N PRO A 575 45.29 36.61 -25.48
CA PRO A 575 46.41 35.87 -24.91
C PRO A 575 46.66 36.13 -23.41
N LYS A 576 45.68 36.63 -22.65
CA LYS A 576 45.85 37.03 -21.23
C LYS A 576 45.23 36.11 -20.18
N MET A 577 44.80 34.91 -20.54
CA MET A 577 44.23 33.98 -19.54
C MET A 577 45.26 33.10 -18.80
N TRP A 578 46.57 33.29 -19.04
CA TRP A 578 47.63 32.47 -18.42
C TRP A 578 48.82 33.31 -17.90
N ASP A 579 48.55 34.43 -17.23
CA ASP A 579 49.51 34.97 -16.26
C ASP A 579 49.07 34.54 -14.85
N SER A 580 49.66 33.44 -14.39
CA SER A 580 49.91 33.20 -12.98
C SER A 580 51.05 34.13 -12.54
N ASP A 581 50.82 35.01 -11.56
CA ASP A 581 51.75 35.27 -10.45
C ASP A 581 51.22 36.36 -9.47
N ASN A 582 51.33 36.01 -8.17
CA ASN A 582 51.47 36.85 -6.97
C ASN A 582 50.30 37.74 -6.50
N ASP A 583 49.48 37.21 -5.58
CA ASP A 583 49.52 37.53 -4.13
C ASP A 583 48.62 36.58 -3.31
#